data_AF-A0A442HNN4-F1
#
_entry.id   AF-A0A442HNN4-F1
#
_cell.length_a   1.000
_cell.length_b   1.000
_cell.length_c   1.000
_cell.angle_alpha   90.00
_cell.angle_beta   90.00
_cell.angle_gamma   90.00
#
_symmetry.space_group_name_H-M   'P 1'
#
loop_
_entity.id
_entity.type
_entity.pdbx_description
1 polymer ?
#
loop_
_entity_poly.entity_id
_entity_poly.type
_entity_poly.pdbx_seq_one_letter_code
_entity_poly.pdbx_strand_id
1 'polypeptide(L)'
;MLKILTLAAATAVAFGSSAFAAPRVERVTFASHGEQIVGDLYLPEDLDPARPRPALVVTGAWMTVKEQMPARYAREMADRGFVALTFDFRGWGESGGVRRQYEDPSVIAEAVAGIGLYRCPRLRQ
;
A
#
# COMPACT_ATOMS: atom_id res chain seq x y z
N MET A 1 5.79 47.10 -49.36
CA MET A 1 6.94 46.40 -48.76
C MET A 1 6.53 45.88 -47.40
N LEU A 2 6.71 44.58 -47.21
CA LEU A 2 6.10 43.69 -46.23
C LEU A 2 6.92 43.68 -44.92
N LYS A 3 6.28 43.87 -43.75
CA LYS A 3 6.87 43.54 -42.44
C LYS A 3 5.90 42.63 -41.70
N ILE A 4 6.11 41.32 -41.84
CA ILE A 4 5.37 40.28 -41.15
C ILE A 4 5.82 40.29 -39.68
N LEU A 5 4.89 40.64 -38.78
CA LEU A 5 4.97 40.33 -37.36
C LEU A 5 4.93 38.81 -37.19
N THR A 6 5.90 38.23 -36.50
CA THR A 6 5.81 36.86 -35.98
C THR A 6 5.89 36.94 -34.46
N LEU A 7 4.76 36.76 -33.79
CA LEU A 7 4.68 36.60 -32.34
C LEU A 7 4.48 35.11 -32.06
N ALA A 8 5.55 34.40 -31.71
CA ALA A 8 5.47 33.02 -31.24
C ALA A 8 5.26 33.04 -29.72
N ALA A 9 4.02 32.79 -29.27
CA ALA A 9 3.73 32.55 -27.86
C ALA A 9 4.19 31.14 -27.50
N ALA A 10 5.33 31.03 -26.81
CA ALA A 10 5.78 29.79 -26.20
C ALA A 10 4.99 29.59 -24.89
N THR A 11 3.91 28.82 -24.95
CA THR A 11 3.20 28.38 -23.74
C THR A 11 4.05 27.30 -23.07
N ALA A 12 4.84 27.70 -22.07
CA ALA A 12 5.50 26.75 -21.19
C ALA A 12 4.40 26.04 -20.38
N VAL A 13 4.11 24.78 -20.72
CA VAL A 13 3.34 23.89 -19.85
C VAL A 13 4.22 23.63 -18.63
N ALA A 14 3.93 24.34 -17.54
CA ALA A 14 4.51 24.03 -16.25
C ALA A 14 4.01 22.64 -15.84
N PHE A 15 4.85 21.63 -16.01
CA PHE A 15 4.70 20.38 -15.29
C PHE A 15 4.88 20.73 -13.82
N GLY A 16 3.77 20.98 -13.13
CA GLY A 16 3.75 21.10 -11.69
C GLY A 16 4.26 19.78 -11.13
N SER A 17 5.52 19.77 -10.73
CA SER A 17 6.05 18.76 -9.83
C SER A 17 5.35 18.97 -8.49
N SER A 18 4.14 18.42 -8.34
CA SER A 18 3.70 18.06 -7.00
C SER A 18 4.70 17.01 -6.56
N ALA A 19 5.60 17.38 -5.65
CA ALA A 19 6.19 16.38 -4.79
C ALA A 19 4.97 15.68 -4.16
N PHE A 20 4.68 14.45 -4.62
CA PHE A 20 3.75 13.58 -3.91
C PHE A 20 4.39 13.40 -2.55
N ALA A 21 3.85 14.08 -1.55
CA ALA A 21 4.32 13.91 -0.21
C ALA A 21 4.03 12.46 0.21
N ALA A 22 4.98 11.87 0.93
CA ALA A 22 5.07 10.43 1.05
C ALA A 22 3.88 9.89 1.87
N PRO A 23 3.24 8.78 1.44
CA PRO A 23 2.07 8.26 2.13
C PRO A 23 2.41 7.92 3.57
N ARG A 24 1.48 8.18 4.50
CA ARG A 24 1.66 7.85 5.91
C ARG A 24 1.66 6.34 6.06
N VAL A 25 2.76 5.78 6.57
CA VAL A 25 2.91 4.35 6.82
C VAL A 25 2.75 4.08 8.31
N GLU A 26 1.82 3.20 8.65
CA GLU A 26 1.55 2.80 10.03
C GLU A 26 1.72 1.30 10.21
N ARG A 27 2.56 0.90 11.16
CA ARG A 27 2.71 -0.50 11.53
C ARG A 27 1.42 -1.01 12.16
N VAL A 28 0.97 -2.18 11.73
CA VAL A 28 -0.20 -2.88 12.26
C VAL A 28 0.13 -4.32 12.65
N THR A 29 -0.59 -4.83 13.64
CA THR A 29 -0.49 -6.23 14.05
C THR A 29 -1.88 -6.83 14.24
N PHE A 30 -2.08 -8.07 13.82
CA PHE A 30 -3.33 -8.80 14.02
C PHE A 30 -3.09 -10.29 14.21
N ALA A 31 -4.02 -10.99 14.85
CA ALA A 31 -3.92 -12.43 15.04
C ALA A 31 -4.47 -13.18 13.82
N SER A 32 -3.77 -14.24 13.39
CA SER A 32 -4.21 -15.16 12.35
C SER A 32 -3.72 -16.58 12.66
N HIS A 33 -4.64 -17.55 12.72
CA HIS A 33 -4.33 -18.97 12.98
C HIS A 33 -3.37 -19.21 14.17
N GLY A 34 -3.56 -18.45 15.26
CA GLY A 34 -2.76 -18.59 16.48
C GLY A 34 -1.40 -17.87 16.44
N GLU A 35 -1.07 -17.18 15.35
CA GLU A 35 0.17 -16.40 15.22
C GLU A 35 -0.14 -14.91 15.12
N GLN A 36 0.82 -14.09 15.56
CA GLN A 36 0.80 -12.65 15.31
C GLN A 36 1.29 -12.38 13.88
N ILE A 37 0.49 -11.68 13.10
CA ILE A 37 0.85 -11.19 11.77
C ILE A 37 1.19 -9.71 11.88
N VAL A 38 2.31 -9.33 11.26
CA VAL A 38 2.81 -7.96 11.22
C VAL A 38 2.65 -7.41 9.82
N GLY A 39 2.13 -6.19 9.72
CA GLY A 39 1.95 -5.49 8.46
C GLY A 39 2.17 -4.00 8.56
N ASP A 40 2.10 -3.35 7.39
CA ASP A 40 2.21 -1.91 7.22
C ASP A 40 0.97 -1.42 6.46
N LEU A 41 0.31 -0.43 7.03
CA LEU A 41 -0.86 0.23 6.48
C LEU A 41 -0.43 1.57 5.87
N TYR A 42 -0.60 1.67 4.56
CA TYR A 42 -0.30 2.85 3.75
C TYR A 42 -1.58 3.65 3.60
N LEU A 43 -1.55 4.87 4.11
CA LEU A 43 -2.69 5.76 4.15
C LEU A 43 -2.44 6.94 3.21
N PRO A 44 -3.44 7.31 2.38
CA PRO A 44 -3.42 8.57 1.66
C PRO A 44 -3.23 9.74 2.65
N GLU A 45 -2.48 10.76 2.25
CA GLU A 45 -2.25 11.91 3.12
C GLU A 45 -3.54 12.67 3.44
N ASP A 46 -4.47 12.71 2.48
CA ASP A 46 -5.75 13.38 2.56
C ASP A 46 -6.86 12.52 3.19
N LEU A 47 -6.49 11.44 3.90
CA LEU A 47 -7.46 10.52 4.49
C LEU A 47 -8.33 11.22 5.54
N ASP A 48 -9.58 11.45 5.17
CA ASP A 48 -10.67 11.91 6.03
C ASP A 48 -11.42 10.70 6.61
N PRO A 49 -11.42 10.48 7.95
CA PRO A 49 -12.17 9.39 8.58
C PRO A 49 -13.67 9.40 8.23
N ALA A 50 -14.25 10.58 8.01
CA ALA A 50 -15.66 10.72 7.63
C ALA A 50 -15.95 10.27 6.18
N ARG A 51 -14.90 10.03 5.37
CA ARG A 51 -14.99 9.61 3.97
C ARG A 51 -14.23 8.29 3.75
N PRO A 52 -14.89 7.14 3.94
CA PRO A 52 -14.27 5.84 3.76
C PRO A 52 -13.61 5.71 2.38
N ARG A 53 -12.36 5.23 2.36
CA ARG A 53 -11.61 4.94 1.14
C ARG A 53 -11.68 3.45 0.81
N PRO A 54 -11.67 3.07 -0.48
CA PRO A 54 -11.45 1.69 -0.86
C PRO A 54 -10.10 1.21 -0.31
N ALA A 55 -10.11 0.01 0.28
CA ALA A 55 -8.93 -0.61 0.83
C ALA A 55 -8.52 -1.84 -0.01
N LEU A 56 -7.23 -2.07 -0.12
CA LEU A 56 -6.67 -3.22 -0.83
C LEU A 56 -5.52 -3.83 -0.05
N VAL A 57 -5.26 -5.10 -0.34
CA VAL A 57 -4.11 -5.82 0.20
C VAL A 57 -3.14 -6.10 -0.92
N VAL A 58 -1.88 -5.72 -0.70
CA VAL A 58 -0.77 -5.99 -1.61
C VAL A 58 0.09 -7.06 -0.96
N THR A 59 0.10 -8.25 -1.55
CA THR A 59 0.93 -9.36 -1.09
C THR A 59 2.26 -9.42 -1.82
N GLY A 60 3.28 -9.88 -1.12
CA GLY A 60 4.56 -10.21 -1.72
C GLY A 60 4.50 -11.42 -2.65
N ALA A 61 5.55 -11.60 -3.44
CA ALA A 61 5.80 -12.83 -4.19
C ALA A 61 6.50 -13.87 -3.30
N TRP A 62 6.84 -15.02 -3.89
CA TRP A 62 7.55 -16.08 -3.19
C TRP A 62 8.83 -15.58 -2.51
N MET A 63 9.00 -15.92 -1.22
CA MET A 63 10.16 -15.58 -0.40
C MET A 63 10.41 -14.07 -0.21
N THR A 64 9.35 -13.26 -0.22
CA THR A 64 9.46 -11.81 0.00
C THR A 64 8.82 -11.38 1.33
N VAL A 65 9.24 -10.22 1.83
CA VAL A 65 8.70 -9.55 3.02
C VAL A 65 8.02 -8.22 2.66
N LYS A 66 7.17 -7.72 3.56
CA LYS A 66 6.30 -6.56 3.33
C LYS A 66 7.03 -5.28 2.90
N GLU A 67 8.30 -5.10 3.28
CA GLU A 67 9.12 -3.91 2.97
C GLU A 67 9.71 -3.91 1.56
N GLN A 68 9.64 -5.03 0.82
CA GLN A 68 10.29 -5.19 -0.48
C GLN A 68 9.38 -4.74 -1.64
N MET A 69 9.15 -5.62 -2.61
CA MET A 69 8.26 -5.41 -3.75
C MET A 69 6.86 -4.89 -3.33
N PRO A 70 6.14 -5.51 -2.37
CA PRO A 70 4.78 -5.10 -2.05
C PRO A 70 4.69 -3.67 -1.50
N ALA A 71 5.68 -3.20 -0.73
CA ALA A 71 5.72 -1.82 -0.24
C ALA A 71 5.66 -0.79 -1.38
N ARG A 72 6.34 -1.05 -2.49
CA ARG A 72 6.35 -0.13 -3.65
C ARG A 72 4.96 0.03 -4.25
N TYR A 73 4.24 -1.07 -4.44
CA TYR A 73 2.88 -1.04 -4.97
C TYR A 73 1.90 -0.43 -3.98
N ALA A 74 2.06 -0.72 -2.68
CA ALA A 74 1.19 -0.14 -1.66
C ALA A 74 1.32 1.39 -1.55
N ARG A 75 2.54 1.92 -1.65
CA ARG A 75 2.77 3.38 -1.74
C ARG A 75 2.08 3.99 -2.95
N GLU A 76 2.30 3.41 -4.13
CA GLU A 76 1.68 3.89 -5.37
C GLU A 76 0.13 3.88 -5.28
N MET A 77 -0.45 2.89 -4.60
CA MET A 77 -1.89 2.85 -4.39
C MET A 77 -2.37 3.90 -3.38
N ALA A 78 -1.59 4.17 -2.33
CA ALA A 78 -1.87 5.25 -1.38
C ALA A 78 -1.82 6.63 -2.03
N ASP A 79 -0.86 6.87 -2.92
CA ASP A 79 -0.74 8.10 -3.72
C ASP A 79 -1.96 8.30 -4.65
N ARG A 80 -2.63 7.21 -5.03
CA ARG A 80 -3.86 7.20 -5.83
C ARG A 80 -5.14 7.26 -4.98
N GLY A 81 -5.03 7.42 -3.67
CA GLY A 81 -6.16 7.58 -2.75
C GLY A 81 -6.74 6.28 -2.19
N PHE A 82 -6.07 5.14 -2.37
CA PHE A 82 -6.48 3.87 -1.75
C PHE A 82 -5.80 3.68 -0.40
N VAL A 83 -6.48 3.02 0.53
CA VAL A 83 -5.80 2.47 1.70
C VAL A 83 -5.16 1.14 1.29
N ALA A 84 -3.85 0.97 1.49
CA ALA A 84 -3.17 -0.27 1.10
C ALA A 84 -2.51 -0.94 2.30
N LEU A 85 -2.68 -2.26 2.43
CA LEU A 85 -2.06 -3.07 3.48
C LEU A 85 -1.06 -4.03 2.86
N THR A 86 0.15 -4.07 3.40
CA THR A 86 1.13 -5.16 3.18
C THR A 86 1.34 -5.90 4.49
N PHE A 87 1.63 -7.19 4.44
CA PHE A 87 1.94 -7.97 5.66
C PHE A 87 2.91 -9.10 5.34
N ASP A 88 3.61 -9.56 6.38
CA ASP A 88 4.46 -10.74 6.29
C ASP A 88 3.61 -11.99 6.48
N PHE A 89 3.73 -12.97 5.60
CA PHE A 89 3.08 -14.26 5.79
C PHE A 89 3.59 -14.96 7.07
N ARG A 90 2.78 -15.88 7.59
CA ARG A 90 3.21 -16.71 8.73
C ARG A 90 4.51 -17.44 8.40
N GLY A 91 5.49 -17.37 9.28
CA GLY A 91 6.84 -17.94 9.08
C GLY A 91 7.83 -16.99 8.39
N TRP A 92 7.40 -15.79 7.98
CA TRP A 92 8.19 -14.82 7.25
C TRP A 92 8.33 -13.49 7.99
N GLY A 93 9.35 -12.72 7.62
CA GLY A 93 9.61 -11.38 8.12
C GLY A 93 9.46 -11.25 9.63
N GLU A 94 8.63 -10.31 10.05
CA GLU A 94 8.33 -10.04 11.46
C GLU A 94 7.11 -10.79 12.00
N SER A 95 6.34 -11.45 11.12
CA SER A 95 5.21 -12.28 11.54
C SER A 95 5.69 -13.52 12.29
N GLY A 96 4.85 -14.00 13.21
CA GLY A 96 5.01 -15.27 13.93
C GLY A 96 4.96 -16.49 13.01
N GLY A 97 5.07 -17.67 13.58
CA GLY A 97 5.10 -18.94 12.84
C GLY A 97 6.25 -19.84 13.30
N VAL A 98 5.89 -21.03 13.80
CA VAL A 98 6.83 -22.06 14.29
C VAL A 98 7.86 -22.46 13.25
N ARG A 99 7.45 -22.65 11.99
CA ARG A 99 8.36 -22.98 10.88
C ARG A 99 8.74 -21.70 10.15
N ARG A 100 9.99 -21.28 10.29
CA ARG A 100 10.54 -20.09 9.61
C ARG A 100 10.93 -20.43 8.17
N GLN A 101 10.70 -19.48 7.26
CA GLN A 101 11.14 -19.55 5.86
C GLN A 101 10.67 -20.84 5.15
N TYR A 102 9.51 -21.35 5.57
CA TYR A 102 8.91 -22.54 5.00
C TYR A 102 7.72 -22.13 4.14
N GLU A 103 7.80 -22.43 2.85
CA GLU A 103 6.73 -22.13 1.92
C GLU A 103 5.67 -23.23 1.97
N ASP A 104 4.44 -22.83 2.25
CA ASP A 104 3.27 -23.70 2.17
C ASP A 104 2.18 -22.98 1.35
N PRO A 105 1.82 -23.48 0.17
CA PRO A 105 0.79 -22.88 -0.66
C PRO A 105 -0.57 -22.71 0.04
N SER A 106 -0.89 -23.60 1.00
CA SER A 106 -2.14 -23.50 1.77
C SER A 106 -2.17 -22.24 2.64
N VAL A 107 -1.04 -21.88 3.25
CA VAL A 107 -0.91 -20.70 4.11
C VAL A 107 -1.06 -19.40 3.32
N ILE A 108 -0.61 -19.38 2.06
CA ILE A 108 -0.79 -18.23 1.16
C ILE A 108 -2.26 -18.06 0.80
N ALA A 109 -2.94 -19.16 0.45
CA ALA A 109 -4.36 -19.16 0.12
C ALA A 109 -5.23 -18.73 1.32
N GLU A 110 -4.91 -19.22 2.51
CA GLU A 110 -5.57 -18.86 3.77
C GLU A 110 -5.41 -17.38 4.11
N ALA A 111 -4.21 -16.82 3.92
CA ALA A 111 -3.95 -15.41 4.20
C ALA A 111 -4.82 -14.49 3.33
N VAL A 112 -4.98 -14.80 2.05
CA VAL A 112 -5.86 -14.05 1.13
C VAL A 112 -7.33 -14.16 1.56
N ALA A 113 -7.78 -15.35 2.01
CA ALA A 113 -9.15 -15.54 2.50
C ALA A 113 -9.42 -14.80 3.82
N GLY A 114 -8.46 -14.81 4.75
CA GLY A 114 -8.59 -14.19 6.09
C GLY A 114 -8.68 -12.66 6.06
N ILE A 115 -8.12 -12.02 5.04
CA ILE A 115 -8.19 -10.57 4.85
C ILE A 115 -9.63 -10.07 4.69
N GLY A 116 -10.54 -10.88 4.14
CA GLY A 116 -11.96 -10.53 4.06
C GLY A 116 -12.62 -10.27 5.43
N LEU A 117 -12.00 -10.74 6.52
CA LEU A 117 -12.47 -10.57 7.89
C LEU A 117 -11.76 -9.43 8.64
N TYR A 118 -10.60 -8.95 8.15
CA TYR A 118 -9.90 -7.85 8.80
C TYR A 118 -10.61 -6.53 8.52
N ARG A 119 -11.41 -6.08 9.50
CA ARG A 119 -12.06 -4.77 9.48
C ARG A 119 -11.19 -3.78 10.26
N CYS A 120 -10.50 -2.89 9.57
CA CYS A 120 -9.67 -1.86 10.21
C CYS A 120 -10.53 -1.02 11.18
N PRO A 121 -10.22 -1.01 12.50
CA PRO A 121 -11.05 -0.33 13.49
C PRO A 121 -11.13 1.19 13.30
N ARG A 122 -10.12 1.79 12.67
CA ARG A 122 -10.01 3.25 12.49
C ARG A 122 -10.84 3.80 11.32
N LEU A 123 -11.28 2.96 10.39
CA LEU A 123 -12.19 3.34 9.30
C LEU A 123 -13.67 3.33 9.73
N ARG A 124 -13.95 3.31 11.05
CA ARG A 124 -15.29 3.19 11.64
C ARG A 124 -15.76 4.45 12.38
N GLN A 125 -14.93 5.49 12.46
CA GLN A 125 -15.27 6.75 13.14
C GLN A 125 -15.46 7.87 12.14
#